data_AF-A0A9N9AH75-F1
#
_entry.id   AF-A0A9N9AH75-F1
#
_cell.length_a   1.000
_cell.length_b   1.000
_cell.length_c   1.000
_cell.angle_alpha   90.00
_cell.angle_beta   90.00
_cell.angle_gamma   90.00
#
_symmetry.space_group_name_H-M   'P 1'
#
loop_
_entity.id
_entity.type
_entity.pdbx_description
1 polymer ?
#
loop_
_entity_poly.entity_id
_entity_poly.type
_entity_poly.pdbx_seq_one_letter_code
_entity_poly.pdbx_strand_id
1 'polypeptide(L)'
;MEIHYFQASIYTIEYEQPDIEDLRIVVGVGFAYDYIQDNKAKIKVLVNEDWGNFKSPSKTNTVLQYDKSYREVVNWEAGTLSLEPSRRKKLNLPKPVKYFKFYLGDASKSKRPKLLPSITFEKAITDYLHEIEFNENSKTIMRRCIYNAGLIQNIGTLNLQFTTEPEAASIHCMNKLKELNLTTGSTYLVVDCGGGTMDLTVRKLLSNNRIAETTERTGDFCGGTYVDGEFLKVLEERVDIAKILRLIREQLSKCSNCSVLFLVRGFGESKYLQSRIKERFENQVIVAAVVSDACEYELDMKIVITRVLKWSYGVLISSLWKTGDPPSHKRSNGRIQKFNLLARKGTEVDVNEEFSDSLVPVYPDQTSILFQFFYTTEYNATYCNEPGMKKLGSFEVKGLPTEKSGLDHSVLITLRFASMENTVATAKSKHS
;
A
#
# COMPACT_ATOMS: atom_id res chain seq x y z
N MET A 1 4.35 -66.31 34.54
CA MET A 1 4.75 -65.04 33.90
C MET A 1 3.93 -63.96 34.59
N GLU A 2 4.54 -63.25 35.53
CA GLU A 2 3.87 -62.28 36.41
C GLU A 2 4.26 -60.85 36.04
N ILE A 3 3.27 -59.96 36.14
CA ILE A 3 3.33 -58.52 35.92
C ILE A 3 3.33 -57.85 37.30
N HIS A 4 4.15 -56.82 37.50
CA HIS A 4 4.06 -55.94 38.67
C HIS A 4 3.92 -54.47 38.24
N TYR A 5 2.98 -53.78 38.89
CA TYR A 5 2.78 -52.32 38.85
C TYR A 5 3.59 -51.65 39.96
N PHE A 6 4.11 -50.44 39.71
CA PHE A 6 4.72 -49.58 40.74
C PHE A 6 3.89 -48.32 40.99
N GLN A 7 3.77 -48.00 42.27
CA GLN A 7 3.00 -46.93 42.89
C GLN A 7 3.82 -45.63 42.96
N ALA A 8 3.22 -44.49 42.59
CA ALA A 8 3.86 -43.18 42.69
C ALA A 8 3.79 -42.64 44.13
N SER A 9 4.94 -42.27 44.69
CA SER A 9 5.07 -41.66 46.02
C SER A 9 4.90 -40.14 45.94
N ILE A 10 4.12 -39.59 46.87
CA ILE A 10 3.97 -38.15 47.12
C ILE A 10 5.15 -37.69 47.98
N TYR A 11 5.86 -36.64 47.57
CA TYR A 11 6.85 -35.97 48.41
C TYR A 11 6.24 -34.70 49.01
N THR A 12 6.17 -34.64 50.35
CA THR A 12 5.99 -33.40 51.11
C THR A 12 7.34 -32.72 51.23
N ILE A 13 7.45 -31.50 50.72
CA ILE A 13 8.64 -30.66 50.90
C ILE A 13 8.28 -29.62 51.97
N GLU A 14 8.92 -29.71 53.13
CA GLU A 14 8.95 -28.64 54.12
C GLU A 14 9.99 -27.60 53.69
N TYR A 15 9.65 -26.31 53.73
CA TYR A 15 10.57 -25.22 53.46
C TYR A 15 10.55 -24.20 54.60
N GLU A 16 11.73 -23.94 55.15
CA GLU A 16 12.02 -22.78 56.00
C GLU A 16 11.92 -21.49 55.17
N GLN A 17 11.32 -20.45 55.75
CA GLN A 17 11.28 -19.09 55.18
C GLN A 17 12.62 -18.38 55.40
N PRO A 18 13.12 -17.66 54.37
CA PRO A 18 13.74 -16.37 54.65
C PRO A 18 13.31 -15.24 53.71
N ASP A 19 13.22 -14.06 54.35
CA ASP A 19 13.16 -12.66 53.93
C ASP A 19 12.41 -12.23 52.66
N ILE A 20 11.32 -11.52 52.96
CA ILE A 20 10.33 -10.91 52.07
C ILE A 20 10.93 -9.65 51.43
N GLU A 21 11.21 -9.69 50.12
CA GLU A 21 11.11 -8.49 49.30
C GLU A 21 9.67 -8.40 48.74
N ASP A 22 8.89 -7.46 49.30
CA ASP A 22 7.46 -7.20 49.03
C ASP A 22 7.22 -6.60 47.64
N LEU A 23 7.29 -7.43 46.59
CA LEU A 23 6.87 -7.06 45.24
C LEU A 23 5.55 -7.77 44.89
N ARG A 24 4.43 -7.05 44.83
CA ARG A 24 3.16 -7.59 44.30
C ARG A 24 3.01 -7.23 42.82
N ILE A 25 2.78 -8.22 41.96
CA ILE A 25 2.62 -8.04 40.52
C ILE A 25 1.18 -8.37 40.11
N VAL A 26 0.52 -7.48 39.35
CA VAL A 26 -0.82 -7.68 38.80
C VAL A 26 -0.75 -7.72 37.28
N VAL A 27 -1.18 -8.81 36.66
CA VAL A 27 -1.12 -8.99 35.19
C VAL A 27 -2.51 -9.00 34.60
N GLY A 28 -2.78 -8.08 33.65
CA GLY A 28 -3.98 -8.07 32.83
C GLY A 28 -3.85 -9.05 31.66
N VAL A 29 -4.86 -9.88 31.42
CA VAL A 29 -4.93 -10.79 30.25
C VAL A 29 -5.17 -9.99 28.96
N GLY A 30 -4.11 -9.31 28.54
CA GLY A 30 -3.98 -8.40 27.40
C GLY A 30 -2.53 -7.88 27.23
N PHE A 31 -1.58 -8.49 27.95
CA PHE A 31 -0.14 -8.19 28.02
C PHE A 31 0.25 -6.83 28.62
N ALA A 32 -0.46 -6.38 29.66
CA ALA A 32 -0.02 -5.30 30.55
C ALA A 32 0.16 -5.83 31.98
N TYR A 33 1.23 -5.43 32.68
CA TYR A 33 1.47 -5.77 34.09
C TYR A 33 1.73 -4.52 34.93
N ASP A 34 1.42 -4.58 36.22
CA ASP A 34 1.62 -3.51 37.21
C ASP A 34 2.32 -4.09 38.46
N TYR A 35 3.03 -3.27 39.24
CA TYR A 35 3.59 -3.69 40.53
C TYR A 35 3.35 -2.68 41.65
N ILE A 36 3.13 -3.20 42.85
CA ILE A 36 2.95 -2.43 44.08
C ILE A 36 4.21 -2.59 44.94
N GLN A 37 4.82 -1.47 45.31
CA GLN A 37 5.94 -1.41 46.27
C GLN A 37 5.44 -0.72 47.54
N ASP A 38 5.44 -1.45 48.67
CA ASP A 38 4.71 -1.07 49.90
C ASP A 38 5.22 0.20 50.61
N ASN A 39 6.29 0.84 50.12
CA ASN A 39 6.89 2.04 50.75
C ASN A 39 6.65 3.38 50.04
N LYS A 40 5.79 3.45 49.01
CA LYS A 40 5.35 4.75 48.45
C LYS A 40 3.86 4.70 48.11
N ALA A 41 3.10 5.67 48.62
CA ALA A 41 1.66 5.86 48.41
C ALA A 41 1.21 6.12 46.94
N LYS A 42 2.01 5.72 45.95
CA LYS A 42 1.71 5.82 44.52
C LYS A 42 1.98 4.45 43.87
N ILE A 43 0.89 3.80 43.43
CA ILE A 43 0.96 2.71 42.45
C ILE A 43 1.61 3.31 41.20
N LYS A 44 2.73 2.74 40.75
CA LYS A 44 3.43 3.19 39.54
C LYS A 44 3.16 2.18 38.44
N VAL A 45 2.11 2.45 37.65
CA VAL A 45 1.80 1.68 36.45
C VAL A 45 2.94 1.84 35.45
N LEU A 46 3.73 0.78 35.26
CA LEU A 46 4.74 0.70 34.20
C LEU A 46 4.16 -0.13 33.05
N VAL A 47 3.91 0.52 31.93
CA VAL A 47 3.51 -0.15 30.70
C VAL A 47 4.79 -0.57 29.97
N ASN A 48 4.92 -1.85 29.61
CA ASN A 48 6.07 -2.28 28.81
C ASN A 48 5.92 -1.75 27.38
N GLU A 49 6.73 -0.75 27.04
CA GLU A 49 6.81 -0.15 25.71
C GLU A 49 7.96 -0.71 24.87
N ASP A 50 8.81 -1.55 25.48
CA ASP A 50 10.01 -2.12 24.89
C ASP A 50 9.90 -3.65 24.78
N TRP A 51 9.76 -4.14 23.55
CA TRP A 51 9.65 -5.57 23.24
C TRP A 51 10.94 -6.07 22.56
N GLY A 52 12.10 -5.57 23.00
CA GLY A 52 13.42 -5.93 22.48
C GLY A 52 13.83 -5.04 21.31
N ASN A 53 13.90 -5.58 20.09
CA ASN A 53 14.35 -4.80 18.92
C ASN A 53 13.33 -3.74 18.44
N PHE A 54 12.23 -3.53 19.18
CA PHE A 54 11.09 -2.75 18.71
C PHE A 54 10.47 -1.91 19.83
N LYS A 55 10.38 -0.59 19.59
CA LYS A 55 9.45 0.30 20.30
C LYS A 55 8.09 0.22 19.61
N SER A 56 7.13 -0.45 20.23
CA SER A 56 5.73 -0.49 19.78
C SER A 56 4.89 0.40 20.70
N PRO A 57 3.80 1.06 20.24
CA PRO A 57 2.80 1.52 21.19
C PRO A 57 2.32 0.33 22.04
N SER A 58 1.85 0.63 23.25
CA SER A 58 1.49 -0.20 24.43
C SER A 58 0.69 -1.51 24.23
N LYS A 59 0.47 -1.98 23.00
CA LYS A 59 -0.27 -3.19 22.63
C LYS A 59 0.42 -3.91 21.45
N THR A 60 0.56 -5.23 21.56
CA THR A 60 1.04 -6.09 20.47
C THR A 60 -0.13 -6.72 19.72
N ASN A 61 -0.06 -6.81 18.39
CA ASN A 61 -1.14 -7.35 17.57
C ASN A 61 -1.16 -8.89 17.64
N THR A 62 -2.34 -9.47 17.87
CA THR A 62 -2.56 -10.94 17.83
C THR A 62 -2.58 -11.43 16.39
N VAL A 63 -1.39 -11.75 15.85
CA VAL A 63 -1.19 -12.15 14.45
C VAL A 63 -0.17 -13.28 14.35
N LEU A 64 -0.41 -14.18 13.39
CA LEU A 64 0.50 -15.27 13.02
C LEU A 64 0.85 -15.20 11.54
N GLN A 65 2.12 -15.44 11.22
CA GLN A 65 2.62 -15.64 9.87
C GLN A 65 3.05 -17.09 9.72
N TYR A 66 2.39 -17.82 8.84
CA TYR A 66 2.76 -19.20 8.54
C TYR A 66 3.73 -19.30 7.37
N ASP A 67 4.38 -20.46 7.25
CA ASP A 67 5.05 -20.92 6.04
C ASP A 67 4.05 -21.12 4.87
N LYS A 68 4.56 -21.35 3.66
CA LYS A 68 3.72 -21.54 2.45
C LYS A 68 2.69 -22.66 2.56
N SER A 69 2.98 -23.68 3.37
CA SER A 69 2.11 -24.85 3.53
C SER A 69 1.11 -24.71 4.68
N TYR A 70 1.12 -23.58 5.40
CA TYR A 70 0.29 -23.34 6.59
C TYR A 70 0.50 -24.37 7.72
N ARG A 71 1.68 -25.01 7.74
CA ARG A 71 2.04 -26.04 8.73
C ARG A 71 2.73 -25.42 9.94
N GLU A 72 3.73 -24.57 9.71
CA GLU A 72 4.58 -24.01 10.76
C GLU A 72 4.44 -22.49 10.82
N VAL A 73 4.49 -21.92 12.02
CA VAL A 73 4.57 -20.47 12.21
C VAL A 73 6.02 -20.04 11.99
N VAL A 74 6.22 -19.05 11.12
CA VAL A 74 7.54 -18.49 10.80
C VAL A 74 7.75 -17.10 11.40
N ASN A 75 6.67 -16.42 11.82
CA ASN A 75 6.71 -15.13 12.49
C ASN A 75 5.39 -14.89 13.24
N TRP A 76 5.40 -14.06 14.28
CA TRP A 76 4.22 -13.72 15.07
C TRP A 76 4.30 -12.27 15.59
N GLU A 77 3.18 -11.73 16.07
CA GLU A 77 3.13 -10.41 16.75
C GLU A 77 3.77 -9.23 15.98
N ALA A 78 4.53 -8.37 16.65
CA ALA A 78 5.23 -7.22 16.04
C ALA A 78 6.21 -7.66 14.95
N GLY A 79 6.80 -8.85 15.07
CA GLY A 79 7.67 -9.46 14.04
C GLY A 79 6.95 -9.65 12.70
N THR A 80 5.64 -9.95 12.72
CA THR A 80 4.84 -10.13 11.51
C THR A 80 4.49 -8.83 10.80
N LEU A 81 4.44 -7.71 11.53
CA LEU A 81 4.11 -6.39 11.01
C LEU A 81 5.34 -5.57 10.59
N SER A 82 6.50 -5.90 11.15
CA SER A 82 7.79 -5.25 10.87
C SER A 82 8.52 -5.82 9.64
N LEU A 83 7.97 -6.85 8.99
CA LEU A 83 8.32 -7.19 7.61
C LEU A 83 7.73 -6.18 6.61
N GLU A 84 8.04 -4.89 6.78
CA GLU A 84 8.34 -4.11 5.58
C GLU A 84 9.61 -4.72 4.99
N PRO A 85 9.55 -5.31 3.78
CA PRO A 85 10.62 -6.17 3.32
C PRO A 85 11.90 -5.35 3.12
N SER A 86 12.83 -5.49 4.06
CA SER A 86 14.22 -5.11 3.86
C SER A 86 14.77 -5.95 2.69
N ARG A 87 15.47 -5.26 1.78
CA ARG A 87 15.84 -5.63 0.40
C ARG A 87 16.59 -6.97 0.17
N ARG A 88 16.63 -7.93 1.11
CA ARG A 88 17.45 -9.15 0.96
C ARG A 88 16.81 -10.52 1.23
N LYS A 89 15.57 -10.66 1.71
CA LYS A 89 14.86 -11.96 1.72
C LYS A 89 13.36 -11.79 1.48
N LYS A 90 12.95 -11.80 0.21
CA LYS A 90 11.54 -11.89 -0.21
C LYS A 90 11.08 -13.34 -0.02
N LEU A 91 10.75 -13.72 1.21
CA LEU A 91 10.11 -15.00 1.47
C LEU A 91 8.65 -14.87 0.99
N ASN A 92 8.26 -15.58 -0.08
CA ASN A 92 6.88 -15.65 -0.60
C ASN A 92 5.96 -16.32 0.43
N LEU A 93 5.68 -15.67 1.55
CA LEU A 93 4.87 -16.19 2.64
C LEU A 93 3.38 -15.84 2.41
N PRO A 94 2.46 -16.69 2.91
CA PRO A 94 1.02 -16.44 2.84
C PRO A 94 0.59 -15.19 3.61
N LYS A 95 -0.67 -14.76 3.44
CA LYS A 95 -1.21 -13.65 4.25
C LYS A 95 -1.21 -14.01 5.75
N PRO A 96 -0.80 -13.08 6.64
CA PRO A 96 -0.88 -13.30 8.08
C PRO A 96 -2.31 -13.61 8.56
N VAL A 97 -2.44 -14.56 9.48
CA VAL A 97 -3.68 -14.92 10.16
C VAL A 97 -3.89 -13.95 11.33
N LYS A 98 -4.97 -13.18 11.27
CA LYS A 98 -5.36 -12.19 12.30
C LYS A 98 -6.70 -12.59 12.90
N TYR A 99 -7.04 -12.01 14.04
CA TYR A 99 -8.40 -12.03 14.59
C TYR A 99 -8.94 -13.44 14.97
N PHE A 100 -8.07 -14.44 15.08
CA PHE A 100 -8.47 -15.79 15.52
C PHE A 100 -8.95 -15.79 16.98
N LYS A 101 -8.45 -14.87 17.84
CA LYS A 101 -8.91 -14.71 19.23
C LYS A 101 -10.40 -14.40 19.37
N PHE A 102 -11.05 -13.84 18.33
CA PHE A 102 -12.48 -13.55 18.36
C PHE A 102 -13.34 -14.83 18.37
N TYR A 103 -12.75 -15.99 18.07
CA TYR A 103 -13.45 -17.29 18.19
C TYR A 103 -13.51 -17.82 19.62
N LEU A 104 -12.79 -17.21 20.57
CA LEU A 104 -12.84 -17.53 22.00
C LEU A 104 -14.01 -16.87 22.74
N GLY A 105 -14.70 -15.90 22.12
CA GLY A 105 -15.83 -15.20 22.72
C GLY A 105 -17.19 -15.79 22.35
N ASP A 106 -18.20 -15.52 23.18
CA ASP A 106 -19.59 -16.00 23.03
C ASP A 106 -20.40 -15.30 21.91
N ALA A 107 -19.74 -14.43 21.14
CA ALA A 107 -20.39 -13.66 20.08
C ALA A 107 -20.92 -14.53 18.93
N SER A 108 -21.99 -14.04 18.30
CA SER A 108 -22.71 -14.70 17.22
C SER A 108 -21.79 -15.18 16.10
N LYS A 109 -21.99 -16.44 15.67
CA LYS A 109 -21.23 -17.07 14.57
C LYS A 109 -21.26 -16.24 13.27
N SER A 110 -22.31 -15.47 13.02
CA SER A 110 -22.45 -14.66 11.80
C SER A 110 -21.54 -13.44 11.73
N LYS A 111 -21.07 -12.94 12.88
CA LYS A 111 -20.23 -11.73 12.97
C LYS A 111 -18.73 -12.04 13.12
N ARG A 112 -18.36 -13.32 13.21
CA ARG A 112 -16.97 -13.74 13.39
C ARG A 112 -16.14 -13.44 12.12
N PRO A 113 -14.89 -12.95 12.27
CA PRO A 113 -14.02 -12.70 11.13
C PRO A 113 -13.69 -14.00 10.40
N LYS A 114 -13.79 -14.02 9.07
CA LYS A 114 -13.50 -15.22 8.27
C LYS A 114 -12.01 -15.56 8.33
N LEU A 115 -11.69 -16.79 8.73
CA LEU A 115 -10.34 -17.34 8.63
C LEU A 115 -10.10 -17.97 7.25
N LEU A 116 -8.82 -18.17 6.93
CA LEU A 116 -8.41 -18.87 5.71
C LEU A 116 -8.93 -20.32 5.73
N PRO A 117 -9.41 -20.89 4.60
CA PRO A 117 -9.99 -22.23 4.58
C PRO A 117 -9.05 -23.34 5.10
N SER A 118 -7.74 -23.13 4.96
CA SER A 118 -6.69 -24.07 5.36
C SER A 118 -6.31 -24.01 6.84
N ILE A 119 -6.81 -23.04 7.60
CA ILE A 119 -6.48 -22.85 9.02
C ILE A 119 -7.77 -22.72 9.84
N THR A 120 -7.97 -23.64 10.78
CA THR A 120 -9.05 -23.54 11.77
C THR A 120 -8.66 -22.57 12.88
N PHE A 121 -9.65 -22.01 13.58
CA PHE A 121 -9.36 -21.10 14.70
C PHE A 121 -8.67 -21.85 15.85
N GLU A 122 -9.00 -23.13 16.07
CA GLU A 122 -8.34 -23.98 17.04
C GLU A 122 -6.86 -24.11 16.73
N LYS A 123 -6.48 -24.41 15.48
CA LYS A 123 -5.07 -24.45 15.05
C LYS A 123 -4.40 -23.11 15.25
N ALA A 124 -5.01 -22.01 14.82
CA ALA A 124 -4.43 -20.68 14.97
C ALA A 124 -4.24 -20.27 16.43
N ILE A 125 -5.17 -20.65 17.31
CA ILE A 125 -5.05 -20.41 18.75
C ILE A 125 -3.96 -21.31 19.34
N THR A 126 -3.96 -22.60 19.05
CA THR A 126 -2.94 -23.55 19.53
C THR A 126 -1.55 -23.16 19.07
N ASP A 127 -1.37 -22.75 17.82
CA ASP A 127 -0.07 -22.35 17.28
C ASP A 127 0.37 -20.99 17.85
N TYR A 128 -0.54 -20.04 18.04
CA TYR A 128 -0.21 -18.79 18.74
C TYR A 128 0.21 -19.06 20.17
N LEU A 129 -0.52 -19.94 20.87
CA LEU A 129 -0.16 -20.41 22.21
C LEU A 129 1.19 -21.16 22.19
N HIS A 130 1.47 -21.99 21.19
CA HIS A 130 2.73 -22.72 21.07
C HIS A 130 3.93 -21.78 20.84
N GLU A 131 3.81 -20.76 20.00
CA GLU A 131 4.87 -19.77 19.76
C GLU A 131 5.18 -18.90 20.99
N ILE A 132 4.17 -18.67 21.84
CA ILE A 132 4.38 -18.05 23.15
C ILE A 132 4.83 -19.07 24.23
N GLU A 133 5.05 -20.34 23.85
CA GLU A 133 5.39 -21.50 24.68
C GLU A 133 4.32 -21.87 25.75
N PHE A 134 3.06 -22.07 25.33
CA PHE A 134 1.92 -22.39 26.22
C PHE A 134 1.33 -23.81 26.00
N ASN A 135 1.22 -24.58 27.10
CA ASN A 135 0.38 -25.79 27.26
C ASN A 135 -0.37 -25.72 28.62
N GLU A 136 -1.69 -25.93 28.59
CA GLU A 136 -2.71 -26.06 29.64
C GLU A 136 -2.45 -25.49 31.05
N ASN A 137 -3.37 -24.62 31.46
CA ASN A 137 -3.36 -23.64 32.56
C ASN A 137 -2.64 -22.31 32.23
N SER A 138 -3.33 -21.44 31.49
CA SER A 138 -2.87 -20.09 31.10
C SER A 138 -2.28 -19.26 32.26
N LYS A 139 -2.79 -19.44 33.49
CA LYS A 139 -2.24 -18.80 34.71
C LYS A 139 -0.88 -19.38 35.12
N THR A 140 -0.69 -20.69 35.05
CA THR A 140 0.57 -21.37 35.38
C THR A 140 1.67 -21.02 34.39
N ILE A 141 1.30 -20.84 33.12
CA ILE A 141 2.27 -20.53 32.08
C ILE A 141 2.68 -19.06 32.15
N MET A 142 1.73 -18.12 32.33
CA MET A 142 2.09 -16.72 32.58
C MET A 142 2.97 -16.56 33.82
N ARG A 143 2.75 -17.36 34.88
CA ARG A 143 3.66 -17.42 36.03
C ARG A 143 5.07 -17.85 35.62
N ARG A 144 5.20 -18.88 34.77
CA ARG A 144 6.50 -19.33 34.23
C ARG A 144 7.18 -18.23 33.43
N CYS A 145 6.45 -17.51 32.57
CA CYS A 145 7.01 -16.39 31.79
C CYS A 145 7.56 -15.28 32.71
N ILE A 146 6.80 -14.89 33.73
CA ILE A 146 7.19 -13.84 34.70
C ILE A 146 8.39 -14.29 35.55
N TYR A 147 8.44 -15.57 35.91
CA TYR A 147 9.59 -16.18 36.57
C TYR A 147 10.84 -16.18 35.67
N ASN A 148 10.71 -16.65 34.43
CA ASN A 148 11.80 -16.68 33.46
C ASN A 148 12.31 -15.27 33.10
N ALA A 149 11.42 -14.27 33.12
CA ALA A 149 11.77 -12.86 32.94
C ALA A 149 12.45 -12.22 34.17
N GLY A 150 12.64 -12.98 35.27
CA GLY A 150 13.27 -12.51 36.50
C GLY A 150 12.41 -11.57 37.34
N LEU A 151 11.11 -11.44 37.04
CA LEU A 151 10.19 -10.55 37.75
C LEU A 151 9.68 -11.15 39.06
N ILE A 152 9.75 -12.48 39.21
CA ILE A 152 9.48 -13.19 40.47
C ILE A 152 10.56 -14.24 40.70
N GLN A 153 10.96 -14.45 41.95
CA GLN A 153 11.96 -15.45 42.33
C GLN A 153 11.37 -16.85 42.55
N ASN A 154 10.05 -16.96 42.68
CA ASN A 154 9.35 -18.23 42.89
C ASN A 154 8.07 -18.26 42.06
N ILE A 155 7.94 -19.25 41.18
CA ILE A 155 6.78 -19.45 40.29
C ILE A 155 5.45 -19.62 41.04
N GLY A 156 5.50 -20.18 42.25
CA GLY A 156 4.36 -20.39 43.15
C GLY A 156 4.02 -19.19 44.02
N THR A 157 4.69 -18.04 43.84
CA THR A 157 4.47 -16.88 44.70
C THR A 157 3.00 -16.42 44.70
N LEU A 158 2.48 -16.17 45.90
CA LEU A 158 1.18 -15.56 46.12
C LEU A 158 1.19 -14.04 45.85
N ASN A 159 2.39 -13.44 45.75
CA ASN A 159 2.56 -12.03 45.42
C ASN A 159 2.27 -11.73 43.94
N LEU A 160 2.14 -12.75 43.09
CA LEU A 160 1.71 -12.60 41.70
C LEU A 160 0.20 -12.88 41.58
N GLN A 161 -0.56 -11.88 41.13
CA GLN A 161 -1.99 -11.95 40.91
C GLN A 161 -2.33 -11.68 39.44
N PHE A 162 -3.34 -12.37 38.94
CA PHE A 162 -3.86 -12.17 37.59
C PHE A 162 -5.22 -11.50 37.67
N THR A 163 -5.45 -10.54 36.79
CA THR A 163 -6.73 -9.87 36.63
C THR A 163 -7.15 -9.90 35.16
N THR A 164 -8.45 -9.76 34.90
CA THR A 164 -8.94 -9.63 33.53
C THR A 164 -8.83 -8.18 33.04
N GLU A 165 -8.72 -7.96 31.73
CA GLU A 165 -8.68 -6.60 31.14
C GLU A 165 -9.81 -5.67 31.65
N PRO A 166 -11.09 -6.08 31.71
CA PRO A 166 -12.15 -5.21 32.22
C PRO A 166 -12.18 -5.09 33.75
N GLU A 167 -11.61 -6.04 34.48
CA GLU A 167 -11.41 -5.87 35.92
C GLU A 167 -10.32 -4.83 36.19
N ALA A 168 -9.21 -4.87 35.45
CA ALA A 168 -8.19 -3.83 35.47
C ALA A 168 -8.76 -2.46 35.06
N ALA A 169 -9.56 -2.40 34.00
CA ALA A 169 -10.25 -1.17 33.58
C ALA A 169 -11.16 -0.63 34.68
N SER A 170 -11.90 -1.50 35.36
CA SER A 170 -12.79 -1.11 36.47
C SER A 170 -12.02 -0.58 37.69
N ILE A 171 -10.86 -1.16 38.00
CA ILE A 171 -9.97 -0.67 39.06
C ILE A 171 -9.43 0.71 38.70
N HIS A 172 -9.02 0.90 37.44
CA HIS A 172 -8.55 2.20 36.94
C HIS A 172 -9.65 3.27 37.06
N CYS A 173 -10.89 2.94 36.71
CA CYS A 173 -12.03 3.83 36.87
C CYS A 173 -12.26 4.30 38.32
N MET A 174 -11.87 3.52 39.34
CA MET A 174 -12.11 3.89 40.75
C MET A 174 -11.49 5.23 41.14
N ASN A 175 -10.35 5.61 40.55
CA ASN A 175 -9.75 6.92 40.80
C ASN A 175 -10.67 8.06 40.34
N LYS A 176 -11.35 7.88 39.20
CA LYS A 176 -12.35 8.82 38.69
C LYS A 176 -13.66 8.81 39.46
N LEU A 177 -14.08 7.67 40.01
CA LEU A 177 -15.29 7.62 40.84
C LEU A 177 -15.18 8.49 42.10
N LYS A 178 -13.97 8.58 42.68
CA LYS A 178 -13.69 9.48 43.82
C LYS A 178 -13.82 10.95 43.42
N GLU A 179 -13.30 11.34 42.26
CA GLU A 179 -13.45 12.70 41.72
C GLU A 179 -14.93 13.06 41.46
N LEU A 180 -15.73 12.07 41.07
CA LEU A 180 -17.16 12.23 40.79
C LEU A 180 -18.06 12.12 42.03
N ASN A 181 -17.48 11.97 43.24
CA ASN A 181 -18.20 11.85 44.52
C ASN A 181 -19.26 10.74 44.56
N LEU A 182 -19.03 9.60 43.89
CA LEU A 182 -19.95 8.46 44.00
C LEU A 182 -19.91 7.89 45.43
N THR A 183 -21.10 7.61 45.97
CA THR A 183 -21.26 7.04 47.31
C THR A 183 -21.28 5.51 47.27
N THR A 184 -20.89 4.88 48.39
CA THR A 184 -21.05 3.44 48.60
C THR A 184 -22.47 3.00 48.29
N GLY A 185 -22.61 1.92 47.52
CA GLY A 185 -23.89 1.40 47.04
C GLY A 185 -24.21 1.83 45.61
N SER A 186 -23.56 2.86 45.08
CA SER A 186 -23.76 3.33 43.70
C SER A 186 -23.27 2.28 42.69
N THR A 187 -23.98 2.19 41.56
CA THR A 187 -23.58 1.36 40.42
C THR A 187 -23.08 2.23 39.27
N TYR A 188 -22.13 1.73 38.51
CA TYR A 188 -21.57 2.39 37.33
C TYR A 188 -21.31 1.37 36.22
N LEU A 189 -21.45 1.81 34.97
CA LEU A 189 -21.19 0.99 33.79
C LEU A 189 -19.76 1.24 33.31
N VAL A 190 -19.01 0.17 33.08
CA VAL A 190 -17.75 0.21 32.35
C VAL A 190 -18.02 -0.28 30.94
N VAL A 191 -17.66 0.55 29.96
CA VAL A 191 -17.69 0.21 28.52
C VAL A 191 -16.26 0.19 28.04
N ASP A 192 -15.71 -1.01 27.85
CA ASP A 192 -14.39 -1.23 27.28
C ASP A 192 -14.48 -1.16 25.76
N CYS A 193 -14.11 0.00 25.21
CA CYS A 193 -14.15 0.31 23.79
C CYS A 193 -12.87 -0.18 23.09
N GLY A 194 -12.77 -1.49 22.88
CA GLY A 194 -11.63 -2.11 22.20
C GLY A 194 -11.55 -1.83 20.70
N GLY A 195 -10.43 -2.26 20.10
CA GLY A 195 -10.22 -2.15 18.66
C GLY A 195 -11.14 -3.05 17.83
N GLY A 196 -11.57 -4.20 18.35
CA GLY A 196 -12.51 -5.07 17.64
C GLY A 196 -13.65 -5.64 18.47
N THR A 197 -13.56 -5.65 19.80
CA THR A 197 -14.72 -5.90 20.70
C THR A 197 -15.12 -4.62 21.40
N MET A 198 -16.38 -4.53 21.80
CA MET A 198 -16.79 -3.69 22.92
C MET A 198 -17.33 -4.60 24.01
N ASP A 199 -16.85 -4.42 25.24
CA ASP A 199 -17.25 -5.22 26.40
C ASP A 199 -17.86 -4.31 27.48
N LEU A 200 -19.04 -4.66 27.96
CA LEU A 200 -19.85 -3.88 28.89
C LEU A 200 -20.03 -4.65 30.20
N THR A 201 -19.86 -3.96 31.32
CA THR A 201 -20.02 -4.57 32.64
C THR A 201 -20.49 -3.53 33.65
N VAL A 202 -21.56 -3.82 34.39
CA VAL A 202 -21.99 -2.98 35.52
C VAL A 202 -21.27 -3.40 36.79
N ARG A 203 -20.72 -2.41 37.48
CA ARG A 203 -20.02 -2.56 38.75
C ARG A 203 -20.75 -1.78 39.84
N LYS A 204 -20.68 -2.26 41.07
CA LYS A 204 -21.19 -1.58 42.27
C LYS A 204 -20.02 -1.19 43.16
N LEU A 205 -19.97 0.09 43.55
CA LEU A 205 -19.05 0.58 44.54
C LEU A 205 -19.50 0.12 45.92
N LEU A 206 -18.61 -0.55 46.65
CA LEU A 206 -18.80 -1.02 48.01
C LEU A 206 -17.96 -0.18 48.97
N SER A 207 -18.17 -0.38 50.27
CA SER A 207 -17.34 0.25 51.30
C SER A 207 -15.87 -0.15 51.14
N ASN A 208 -14.97 0.68 51.69
CA ASN A 208 -13.53 0.44 51.69
C ASN A 208 -12.89 0.35 50.29
N ASN A 209 -13.37 1.15 49.31
CA ASN A 209 -12.88 1.18 47.93
C ASN A 209 -12.89 -0.20 47.24
N ARG A 210 -13.92 -1.01 47.53
CA ARG A 210 -14.13 -2.31 46.88
C ARG A 210 -15.17 -2.18 45.79
N ILE A 211 -15.09 -3.05 44.79
CA ILE A 211 -16.06 -3.09 43.69
C ILE A 211 -16.61 -4.51 43.54
N ALA A 212 -17.88 -4.63 43.19
CA ALA A 212 -18.52 -5.89 42.85
C ALA A 212 -19.06 -5.84 41.43
N GLU A 213 -19.00 -6.95 40.71
CA GLU A 213 -19.67 -7.13 39.43
C GLU A 213 -21.13 -7.51 39.66
N THR A 214 -22.06 -6.78 39.06
CA THR A 214 -23.51 -6.94 39.30
C THR A 214 -24.26 -7.54 38.13
N THR A 215 -23.62 -7.64 36.96
CA THR A 215 -24.23 -8.15 35.74
C THR A 215 -23.28 -9.11 35.06
N GLU A 216 -23.82 -10.09 34.34
CA GLU A 216 -23.03 -10.79 33.33
C GLU A 216 -22.47 -9.78 32.31
N ARG A 217 -21.30 -10.10 31.74
CA ARG A 217 -20.68 -9.26 30.73
C ARG A 217 -21.47 -9.33 29.43
N THR A 218 -21.71 -8.18 28.81
CA THR A 218 -22.27 -8.09 27.46
C THR A 218 -21.19 -7.60 26.51
N GLY A 219 -20.95 -8.28 25.39
CA GLY A 219 -19.99 -7.81 24.41
C GLY A 219 -20.29 -8.28 22.99
N ASP A 220 -19.77 -7.55 22.00
CA ASP A 220 -19.92 -7.87 20.58
C ASP A 220 -18.75 -7.34 19.75
N PHE A 221 -18.67 -7.77 18.48
CA PHE A 221 -17.65 -7.30 17.54
C PHE A 221 -18.06 -5.97 16.89
N CYS A 222 -17.88 -4.88 17.62
CA CYS A 222 -18.22 -3.52 17.18
C CYS A 222 -17.16 -2.48 17.56
N GLY A 223 -15.90 -2.92 17.72
CA GLY A 223 -14.78 -2.02 18.02
C GLY A 223 -14.36 -1.11 16.86
N GLY A 224 -13.39 -0.23 17.11
CA GLY A 224 -12.97 0.82 16.16
C GLY A 224 -12.56 0.33 14.76
N THR A 225 -12.04 -0.89 14.62
CA THR A 225 -11.65 -1.47 13.32
C THR A 225 -12.83 -1.64 12.34
N TYR A 226 -14.07 -1.75 12.86
CA TYR A 226 -15.27 -1.76 12.01
C TYR A 226 -15.53 -0.39 11.39
N VAL A 227 -15.26 0.69 12.13
CA VAL A 227 -15.34 2.07 11.62
C VAL A 227 -14.29 2.29 10.53
N ASP A 228 -13.05 1.85 10.77
CA ASP A 228 -11.97 1.91 9.76
C ASP A 228 -12.39 1.16 8.48
N GLY A 229 -13.02 -0.01 8.62
CA GLY A 229 -13.53 -0.80 7.52
C GLY A 229 -14.58 -0.06 6.67
N GLU A 230 -15.57 0.58 7.30
CA GLU A 230 -16.57 1.39 6.56
C GLU A 230 -15.93 2.62 5.91
N PHE A 231 -14.98 3.28 6.59
CA PHE A 231 -14.26 4.41 6.01
C PHE A 231 -13.47 4.02 4.76
N LEU A 232 -12.83 2.84 4.76
CA LEU A 232 -12.15 2.30 3.58
C LEU A 232 -13.11 2.08 2.39
N LYS A 233 -14.34 1.61 2.64
CA LYS A 233 -15.35 1.47 1.57
C LYS A 233 -15.73 2.83 0.98
N VAL A 234 -15.93 3.84 1.82
CA VAL A 234 -16.20 5.21 1.34
C VAL A 234 -15.04 5.72 0.49
N LEU A 235 -13.80 5.47 0.89
CA LEU A 235 -12.63 5.82 0.08
C LEU A 235 -12.59 5.06 -1.26
N GLU A 236 -12.94 3.76 -1.27
CA GLU A 236 -13.05 2.97 -2.49
C GLU A 236 -14.12 3.51 -3.46
N GLU A 237 -15.23 4.01 -2.95
CA GLU A 237 -16.30 4.60 -3.77
C GLU A 237 -15.94 5.99 -4.29
N ARG A 238 -15.24 6.80 -3.49
CA ARG A 238 -14.95 8.20 -3.81
C ARG A 238 -13.67 8.38 -4.61
N VAL A 239 -12.70 7.49 -4.44
CA VAL A 239 -11.43 7.51 -5.16
C VAL A 239 -11.45 6.42 -6.21
N ASP A 240 -11.37 6.81 -7.48
CA ASP A 240 -11.38 5.88 -8.61
C ASP A 240 -10.03 5.13 -8.76
N ILE A 241 -9.72 4.30 -7.76
CA ILE A 241 -8.56 3.41 -7.75
C ILE A 241 -8.63 2.44 -8.93
N ALA A 242 -9.84 2.01 -9.31
CA ALA A 242 -10.03 1.13 -10.46
C ALA A 242 -9.48 1.73 -11.76
N LYS A 243 -9.70 3.03 -12.00
CA LYS A 243 -9.11 3.75 -13.13
C LYS A 243 -7.59 3.81 -13.05
N ILE A 244 -7.00 4.03 -11.88
CA ILE A 244 -5.54 4.03 -11.71
C ILE A 244 -4.97 2.65 -12.03
N LEU A 245 -5.54 1.58 -11.48
CA LEU A 245 -5.12 0.21 -11.75
C LEU A 245 -5.29 -0.14 -13.24
N ARG A 246 -6.35 0.33 -13.90
CA ARG A 246 -6.54 0.16 -15.34
C ARG A 246 -5.43 0.85 -16.14
N LEU A 247 -5.13 2.11 -15.84
CA LEU A 247 -4.08 2.87 -16.51
C LEU A 247 -2.69 2.23 -16.36
N ILE A 248 -2.37 1.72 -15.15
CA ILE A 248 -1.13 0.97 -14.92
C ILE A 248 -1.09 -0.28 -15.81
N ARG A 249 -2.17 -1.06 -15.84
CA ARG A 249 -2.24 -2.27 -16.68
C ARG A 249 -2.06 -1.96 -18.16
N GLU A 250 -2.71 -0.91 -18.66
CA GLU A 250 -2.62 -0.48 -20.06
C GLU A 250 -1.21 -0.03 -20.47
N GLN A 251 -0.43 0.52 -19.53
CA GLN A 251 0.97 0.86 -19.81
C GLN A 251 1.87 -0.37 -19.72
N LEU A 252 1.67 -1.22 -18.71
CA LEU A 252 2.43 -2.46 -18.59
C LEU A 252 2.16 -3.41 -19.77
N SER A 253 0.99 -3.39 -20.40
CA SER A 253 0.72 -4.21 -21.59
C SER A 253 1.45 -3.74 -22.85
N LYS A 254 1.97 -2.51 -22.87
CA LYS A 254 2.75 -1.96 -24.00
C LYS A 254 4.25 -2.22 -23.86
N CYS A 255 4.67 -2.74 -22.71
CA CYS A 255 6.06 -3.04 -22.40
C CYS A 255 6.21 -4.55 -22.23
N SER A 256 7.19 -5.15 -22.91
CA SER A 256 7.46 -6.59 -22.76
C SER A 256 8.11 -6.93 -21.41
N ASN A 257 8.84 -5.99 -20.81
CA ASN A 257 9.57 -6.22 -19.57
C ASN A 257 9.69 -4.93 -18.74
N CYS A 258 8.88 -4.83 -17.69
CA CYS A 258 8.98 -3.78 -16.68
C CYS A 258 9.34 -4.42 -15.35
N SER A 259 10.49 -4.06 -14.77
CA SER A 259 10.94 -4.69 -13.52
C SER A 259 10.47 -3.93 -12.28
N VAL A 260 10.35 -2.60 -12.36
CA VAL A 260 10.06 -1.72 -11.23
C VAL A 260 9.01 -0.69 -11.62
N LEU A 261 7.99 -0.53 -10.77
CA LEU A 261 6.97 0.52 -10.85
C LEU A 261 7.22 1.52 -9.73
N PHE A 262 7.61 2.74 -10.10
CA PHE A 262 7.78 3.85 -9.16
C PHE A 262 6.48 4.64 -9.00
N LEU A 263 6.04 4.85 -7.75
CA LEU A 263 4.97 5.78 -7.39
C LEU A 263 5.62 7.08 -6.92
N VAL A 264 5.32 8.19 -7.60
CA VAL A 264 5.99 9.47 -7.39
C VAL A 264 4.98 10.53 -6.99
N ARG A 265 5.42 11.50 -6.17
CA ARG A 265 4.64 12.63 -5.62
C ARG A 265 3.61 12.19 -4.57
N GLY A 266 3.00 13.16 -3.90
CA GLY A 266 2.23 12.97 -2.67
C GLY A 266 1.17 11.86 -2.70
N PHE A 267 0.37 11.68 -3.77
CA PHE A 267 -0.62 10.60 -3.76
C PHE A 267 0.02 9.20 -3.84
N GLY A 268 1.22 9.09 -4.42
CA GLY A 268 2.02 7.86 -4.43
C GLY A 268 2.47 7.39 -3.04
N GLU A 269 2.45 8.28 -2.04
CA GLU A 269 2.80 7.97 -0.64
C GLU A 269 1.65 7.32 0.14
N SER A 270 0.43 7.36 -0.40
CA SER A 270 -0.73 6.75 0.25
C SER A 270 -0.51 5.25 0.45
N LYS A 271 -0.38 4.82 1.70
CA LYS A 271 -0.26 3.40 2.07
C LYS A 271 -1.41 2.57 1.51
N TYR A 272 -2.60 3.17 1.45
CA TYR A 272 -3.77 2.56 0.83
C TYR A 272 -3.53 2.34 -0.68
N LEU A 273 -3.17 3.37 -1.45
CA LEU A 273 -2.90 3.24 -2.88
C LEU A 273 -1.78 2.22 -3.15
N GLN A 274 -0.67 2.31 -2.42
CA GLN A 274 0.45 1.40 -2.52
C GLN A 274 0.01 -0.05 -2.29
N SER A 275 -0.82 -0.30 -1.28
CA SER A 275 -1.37 -1.63 -0.99
C SER A 275 -2.22 -2.14 -2.16
N ARG A 276 -3.13 -1.33 -2.70
CA ARG A 276 -4.00 -1.75 -3.84
C ARG A 276 -3.20 -2.04 -5.10
N ILE A 277 -2.17 -1.25 -5.39
CA ILE A 277 -1.27 -1.47 -6.54
C ILE A 277 -0.44 -2.73 -6.32
N LYS A 278 0.12 -2.91 -5.13
CA LYS A 278 0.92 -4.08 -4.77
C LYS A 278 0.09 -5.36 -4.87
N GLU A 279 -1.09 -5.42 -4.26
CA GLU A 279 -2.01 -6.55 -4.37
C GLU A 279 -2.31 -6.93 -5.83
N ARG A 280 -2.38 -5.93 -6.72
CA ARG A 280 -2.74 -6.18 -8.11
C ARG A 280 -1.56 -6.55 -9.02
N PHE A 281 -0.35 -6.08 -8.71
CA PHE A 281 0.78 -6.10 -9.64
C PHE A 281 2.08 -6.65 -9.05
N GLU A 282 2.13 -7.09 -7.79
CA GLU A 282 3.36 -7.57 -7.14
C GLU A 282 4.01 -8.78 -7.82
N ASN A 283 3.23 -9.56 -8.57
CA ASN A 283 3.70 -10.71 -9.34
C ASN A 283 4.25 -10.32 -10.73
N GLN A 284 4.00 -9.09 -11.19
CA GLN A 284 4.44 -8.59 -12.49
C GLN A 284 5.59 -7.58 -12.36
N VAL A 285 5.52 -6.69 -11.37
CA VAL A 285 6.47 -5.58 -11.17
C VAL A 285 6.79 -5.40 -9.69
N ILE A 286 8.00 -4.93 -9.40
CA ILE A 286 8.36 -4.49 -8.06
C ILE A 286 7.81 -3.08 -7.85
N VAL A 287 6.87 -2.92 -6.90
CA VAL A 287 6.29 -1.61 -6.57
C VAL A 287 7.17 -0.89 -5.55
N ALA A 288 7.58 0.35 -5.84
CA ALA A 288 8.35 1.21 -4.96
C ALA A 288 7.78 2.63 -4.96
N ALA A 289 7.63 3.25 -3.79
CA ALA A 289 7.24 4.66 -3.69
C ALA A 289 8.48 5.54 -3.50
N VAL A 290 8.50 6.70 -4.16
CA VAL A 290 9.56 7.69 -4.09
C VAL A 290 8.93 9.03 -3.75
N VAL A 291 9.30 9.55 -2.58
CA VAL A 291 9.04 10.94 -2.21
C VAL A 291 10.10 11.77 -2.90
N SER A 292 9.69 12.57 -3.87
CA SER A 292 10.55 13.54 -4.51
C SER A 292 9.68 14.74 -4.85
N ASP A 293 10.03 15.87 -4.24
CA ASP A 293 9.57 17.15 -4.75
C ASP A 293 10.31 17.40 -6.05
N ALA A 294 9.53 17.62 -7.12
CA ALA A 294 10.03 17.74 -8.49
C ALA A 294 11.00 18.92 -8.71
N CYS A 295 11.25 19.73 -7.67
CA CYS A 295 12.06 20.94 -7.69
C CYS A 295 13.43 20.80 -7.03
N GLU A 296 13.77 19.65 -6.41
CA GLU A 296 14.98 19.54 -5.57
C GLU A 296 16.27 19.16 -6.31
N TYR A 297 16.21 18.89 -7.62
CA TYR A 297 17.38 18.43 -8.37
C TYR A 297 17.62 19.26 -9.63
N GLU A 298 18.88 19.64 -9.86
CA GLU A 298 19.35 20.03 -11.18
C GLU A 298 19.16 18.82 -12.12
N LEU A 299 18.13 18.88 -12.95
CA LEU A 299 17.81 17.80 -13.88
C LEU A 299 18.80 17.81 -15.04
N ASP A 300 19.72 16.84 -15.08
CA ASP A 300 20.49 16.58 -16.29
C ASP A 300 19.60 15.91 -17.35
N MET A 301 19.01 16.74 -18.20
CA MET A 301 18.13 16.30 -19.27
C MET A 301 18.82 15.44 -20.33
N LYS A 302 20.17 15.38 -20.34
CA LYS A 302 20.94 14.51 -21.25
C LYS A 302 20.83 13.03 -20.89
N ILE A 303 20.34 12.69 -19.70
CA ILE A 303 20.11 11.31 -19.28
C ILE A 303 19.01 10.64 -20.12
N VAL A 304 18.04 11.40 -20.62
CA VAL A 304 16.96 10.86 -21.47
C VAL A 304 17.42 10.84 -22.93
N ILE A 305 17.76 9.64 -23.42
CA ILE A 305 18.31 9.43 -24.78
C ILE A 305 17.26 9.30 -25.87
N THR A 306 16.13 8.65 -25.58
CA THR A 306 15.03 8.45 -26.52
C THR A 306 13.71 8.91 -25.92
N ARG A 307 12.75 9.21 -26.80
CA ARG A 307 11.37 9.55 -26.41
C ARG A 307 10.39 8.90 -27.35
N VAL A 308 9.20 8.59 -26.85
CA VAL A 308 8.08 8.12 -27.68
C VAL A 308 7.23 9.30 -28.12
N LEU A 309 7.04 9.46 -29.42
CA LEU A 309 6.27 10.57 -29.98
C LEU A 309 4.81 10.53 -29.52
N LYS A 310 4.33 11.65 -28.96
CA LYS A 310 2.94 11.81 -28.48
C LYS A 310 1.95 12.02 -29.63
N TRP A 311 2.43 12.54 -30.76
CA TRP A 311 1.64 12.89 -31.93
C TRP A 311 2.29 12.37 -33.22
N SER A 312 1.48 12.25 -34.26
CA SER A 312 1.94 12.04 -35.63
C SER A 312 2.19 13.40 -36.26
N TYR A 313 3.32 13.58 -36.94
CA TYR A 313 3.77 14.84 -37.53
C TYR A 313 3.93 14.68 -39.03
N GLY A 314 3.63 15.75 -39.77
CA GLY A 314 3.70 15.73 -41.21
C GLY A 314 3.59 17.11 -41.84
N VAL A 315 3.63 17.13 -43.15
CA VAL A 315 3.61 18.33 -43.97
C VAL A 315 2.43 18.30 -44.93
N LEU A 316 1.87 19.47 -45.24
CA LEU A 316 0.85 19.59 -46.28
C LEU A 316 1.51 19.43 -47.65
N ILE A 317 0.98 18.50 -48.43
CA ILE A 317 1.33 18.34 -49.85
C ILE A 317 0.12 18.63 -50.73
N SER A 318 0.37 19.19 -51.91
CA SER A 318 -0.64 19.43 -52.93
C SER A 318 -0.47 18.39 -54.03
N SER A 319 -1.35 17.41 -54.12
CA SER A 319 -1.31 16.33 -55.11
C SER A 319 -2.37 16.52 -56.19
N LEU A 320 -2.20 15.92 -57.36
CA LEU A 320 -3.29 15.79 -58.33
C LEU A 320 -4.42 14.94 -57.72
N TRP A 321 -5.66 15.38 -57.88
CA TRP A 321 -6.82 14.62 -57.46
C TRP A 321 -6.97 13.38 -58.36
N LYS A 322 -7.23 12.21 -57.76
CA LYS A 322 -7.38 10.93 -58.47
C LYS A 322 -8.69 10.23 -58.11
N THR A 323 -9.12 9.30 -58.96
CA THR A 323 -10.27 8.42 -58.68
C THR A 323 -10.05 7.68 -57.37
N GLY A 324 -10.93 7.91 -56.38
CA GLY A 324 -10.80 7.41 -55.00
C GLY A 324 -10.60 8.52 -53.96
N ASP A 325 -10.16 9.72 -54.37
CA ASP A 325 -10.11 10.89 -53.50
C ASP A 325 -11.52 11.48 -53.28
N PRO A 326 -11.84 12.04 -52.10
CA PRO A 326 -13.14 12.68 -51.85
C PRO A 326 -13.42 13.82 -52.83
N PRO A 327 -14.57 13.83 -53.53
CA PRO A 327 -14.93 14.91 -54.46
C PRO A 327 -15.01 16.28 -53.77
N SER A 328 -15.45 16.32 -52.51
CA SER A 328 -15.55 17.55 -51.70
C SER A 328 -14.20 18.20 -51.40
N HIS A 329 -13.10 17.47 -51.55
CA HIS A 329 -11.75 17.96 -51.29
C HIS A 329 -11.01 18.36 -52.58
N LYS A 330 -11.66 18.21 -53.74
CA LYS A 330 -11.12 18.64 -55.04
C LYS A 330 -11.17 20.16 -55.13
N ARG A 331 -10.01 20.77 -55.37
CA ARG A 331 -9.88 22.22 -55.58
C ARG A 331 -10.10 22.58 -57.04
N SER A 332 -10.36 23.86 -57.31
CA SER A 332 -10.61 24.39 -58.67
C SER A 332 -9.47 24.11 -59.66
N ASN A 333 -8.23 24.01 -59.16
CA ASN A 333 -7.05 23.65 -59.96
C ASN A 333 -6.88 22.14 -60.19
N GLY A 334 -7.88 21.32 -59.86
CA GLY A 334 -7.85 19.86 -60.04
C GLY A 334 -6.97 19.11 -59.02
N ARG A 335 -6.55 19.78 -57.94
CA ARG A 335 -5.66 19.21 -56.90
C ARG A 335 -6.37 18.95 -55.59
N ILE A 336 -5.69 18.25 -54.69
CA ILE A 336 -6.12 17.93 -53.34
C ILE A 336 -4.98 18.17 -52.34
N GLN A 337 -5.31 18.70 -51.16
CA GLN A 337 -4.34 18.88 -50.07
C GLN A 337 -4.34 17.64 -49.18
N LYS A 338 -3.20 16.97 -49.07
CA LYS A 338 -3.02 15.77 -48.24
C LYS A 338 -2.02 16.03 -47.13
N PHE A 339 -2.17 15.28 -46.05
CA PHE A 339 -1.21 15.22 -44.95
C PHE A 339 -0.17 14.14 -45.27
N ASN A 340 1.06 14.55 -45.51
CA ASN A 340 2.18 13.64 -45.73
C ASN A 340 2.86 13.36 -44.39
N LEU A 341 2.71 12.14 -43.88
CA LEU A 341 3.25 11.71 -42.59
C LEU A 341 4.78 11.61 -42.66
N LEU A 342 5.47 12.33 -41.77
CA LEU A 342 6.93 12.27 -41.62
C LEU A 342 7.34 11.41 -40.43
N ALA A 343 6.67 11.59 -39.29
CA ALA A 343 6.97 10.86 -38.06
C ALA A 343 5.68 10.40 -37.39
N ARG A 344 5.58 9.12 -37.02
CA ARG A 344 4.34 8.52 -36.50
C ARG A 344 4.29 8.58 -34.98
N LYS A 345 3.12 8.86 -34.41
CA LYS A 345 2.84 8.68 -32.99
C LYS A 345 3.24 7.28 -32.51
N GLY A 346 3.86 7.20 -31.33
CA GLY A 346 4.29 5.93 -30.75
C GLY A 346 5.66 5.46 -31.24
N THR A 347 6.27 6.14 -32.21
CA THR A 347 7.66 5.87 -32.62
C THR A 347 8.61 6.31 -31.50
N GLU A 348 9.51 5.43 -31.11
CA GLU A 348 10.66 5.77 -30.28
C GLU A 348 11.69 6.51 -31.14
N VAL A 349 12.13 7.67 -30.67
CA VAL A 349 13.05 8.54 -31.43
C VAL A 349 14.23 8.95 -30.57
N ASP A 350 15.42 8.93 -31.17
CA ASP A 350 16.65 9.46 -30.57
C ASP A 350 16.62 11.00 -30.51
N VAL A 351 17.35 11.57 -29.55
CA VAL A 351 17.57 13.03 -29.53
C VAL A 351 18.26 13.45 -30.83
N ASN A 352 17.66 14.43 -31.52
CA ASN A 352 18.08 14.94 -32.83
C ASN A 352 17.91 13.97 -34.01
N GLU A 353 17.13 12.90 -33.88
CA GLU A 353 16.76 12.06 -35.01
C GLU A 353 15.99 12.85 -36.07
N GLU A 354 16.30 12.61 -37.34
CA GLU A 354 15.82 13.36 -38.50
C GLU A 354 14.85 12.52 -39.35
N PHE A 355 13.63 13.03 -39.53
CA PHE A 355 12.61 12.47 -40.40
C PHE A 355 12.50 13.34 -41.65
N SER A 356 12.88 12.80 -42.80
CA SER A 356 12.99 13.59 -44.03
C SER A 356 12.17 13.04 -45.18
N ASP A 357 11.72 13.93 -46.05
CA ASP A 357 11.09 13.57 -47.33
C ASP A 357 11.48 14.58 -48.41
N SER A 358 11.46 14.15 -49.67
CA SER A 358 11.80 14.99 -50.83
C SER A 358 10.54 15.44 -51.54
N LEU A 359 10.31 16.75 -51.57
CA LEU A 359 9.13 17.34 -52.21
C LEU A 359 9.55 18.17 -53.42
N VAL A 360 8.75 18.12 -54.48
CA VAL A 360 8.98 18.89 -55.71
C VAL A 360 7.98 20.03 -55.84
N PRO A 361 8.30 21.09 -56.62
CA PRO A 361 7.35 22.13 -56.97
C PRO A 361 6.07 21.57 -57.60
N VAL A 362 4.97 22.29 -57.41
CA VAL A 362 3.66 21.91 -57.96
C VAL A 362 3.56 22.27 -59.44
N TYR A 363 4.22 23.37 -59.83
CA TYR A 363 4.27 23.88 -61.19
C TYR A 363 5.73 24.07 -61.65
N PRO A 364 6.04 23.90 -62.94
CA PRO A 364 7.41 24.02 -63.46
C PRO A 364 8.05 25.42 -63.27
N ASP A 365 7.24 26.47 -63.20
CA ASP A 365 7.66 27.88 -63.11
C ASP A 365 7.62 28.43 -61.68
N GLN A 366 7.37 27.57 -60.68
CA GLN A 366 7.21 27.96 -59.28
C GLN A 366 8.55 28.37 -58.65
N THR A 367 8.66 29.63 -58.22
CA THR A 367 9.88 30.23 -57.63
C THR A 367 10.01 30.07 -56.11
N SER A 368 8.93 29.67 -55.44
CA SER A 368 8.92 29.43 -53.99
C SER A 368 7.97 28.31 -53.56
N ILE A 369 8.25 27.65 -52.44
CA ILE A 369 7.37 26.65 -51.82
C ILE A 369 7.05 27.07 -50.39
N LEU A 370 5.75 27.17 -50.06
CA LEU A 370 5.29 27.30 -48.68
C LEU A 370 5.10 25.91 -48.07
N PHE A 371 5.93 25.58 -47.07
CA PHE A 371 5.76 24.39 -46.26
C PHE A 371 4.88 24.69 -45.07
N GLN A 372 3.83 23.89 -44.87
CA GLN A 372 2.95 23.95 -43.71
C GLN A 372 2.99 22.62 -42.97
N PHE A 373 3.41 22.65 -41.72
CA PHE A 373 3.52 21.45 -40.88
C PHE A 373 2.31 21.32 -39.98
N PHE A 374 1.88 20.07 -39.77
CA PHE A 374 0.74 19.71 -38.96
C PHE A 374 1.08 18.53 -38.04
N TYR A 375 0.31 18.40 -36.97
CA TYR A 375 0.37 17.25 -36.06
C TYR A 375 -1.02 16.82 -35.61
N THR A 376 -1.17 15.55 -35.25
CA THR A 376 -2.44 14.95 -34.81
C THR A 376 -2.24 13.81 -33.80
N THR A 377 -3.28 13.52 -33.03
CA THR A 377 -3.34 12.34 -32.15
C THR A 377 -3.65 11.04 -32.89
N GLU A 378 -4.11 11.14 -34.15
CA GLU A 378 -4.49 10.01 -34.99
C GLU A 378 -3.27 9.27 -35.57
N TYR A 379 -3.38 7.96 -35.72
CA TYR A 379 -2.32 7.12 -36.28
C TYR A 379 -2.27 7.15 -37.82
N ASN A 380 -3.41 7.32 -38.48
CA ASN A 380 -3.60 7.15 -39.92
C ASN A 380 -4.31 8.36 -40.58
N ALA A 381 -3.91 9.58 -40.22
CA ALA A 381 -4.51 10.77 -40.83
C ALA A 381 -4.08 10.93 -42.29
N THR A 382 -4.99 11.38 -43.14
CA THR A 382 -4.79 11.48 -44.60
C THR A 382 -4.86 12.92 -45.10
N TYR A 383 -5.68 13.77 -44.47
CA TYR A 383 -5.91 15.15 -44.89
C TYR A 383 -5.63 16.17 -43.77
N CYS A 384 -5.15 17.35 -44.15
CA CYS A 384 -4.80 18.40 -43.19
C CYS A 384 -6.02 19.10 -42.55
N ASN A 385 -7.23 18.84 -43.04
CA ASN A 385 -8.50 19.38 -42.55
C ASN A 385 -9.30 18.35 -41.73
N GLU A 386 -8.73 17.18 -41.43
CA GLU A 386 -9.39 16.18 -40.57
C GLU A 386 -9.57 16.70 -39.13
N PRO A 387 -10.62 16.25 -38.43
CA PRO A 387 -10.80 16.54 -37.01
C PRO A 387 -9.56 16.13 -36.19
N GLY A 388 -9.11 17.01 -35.30
CA GLY A 388 -7.94 16.78 -34.45
C GLY A 388 -6.59 17.17 -35.06
N MET A 389 -6.55 17.56 -36.33
CA MET A 389 -5.34 18.09 -36.97
C MET A 389 -5.04 19.52 -36.50
N LYS A 390 -3.79 19.78 -36.12
CA LYS A 390 -3.33 21.09 -35.64
C LYS A 390 -2.12 21.57 -36.43
N LYS A 391 -2.10 22.85 -36.80
CA LYS A 391 -0.95 23.46 -37.46
C LYS A 391 0.20 23.60 -36.45
N LEU A 392 1.36 23.07 -36.80
CA LEU A 392 2.61 23.21 -36.04
C LEU A 392 3.30 24.55 -36.37
N GLY A 393 3.39 24.86 -37.67
CA GLY A 393 4.12 26.02 -38.16
C GLY A 393 4.18 26.04 -39.68
N SER A 394 4.83 27.06 -40.24
CA SER A 394 5.07 27.16 -41.68
C SER A 394 6.26 28.05 -41.99
N PHE A 395 6.95 27.76 -43.08
CA PHE A 395 7.99 28.62 -43.65
C PHE A 395 8.01 28.50 -45.17
N GLU A 396 8.58 29.51 -45.82
CA GLU A 396 8.66 29.58 -47.28
C GLU A 396 10.12 29.42 -47.74
N VAL A 397 10.36 28.54 -48.70
CA VAL A 397 11.64 28.43 -49.41
C VAL A 397 11.52 29.19 -50.73
N LYS A 398 12.35 30.21 -50.95
CA LYS A 398 12.37 31.05 -52.15
C LYS A 398 13.60 30.77 -53.00
N GLY A 399 13.59 31.24 -54.24
CA GLY A 399 14.74 31.17 -55.15
C GLY A 399 14.88 29.82 -55.85
N LEU A 400 13.76 29.14 -56.11
CA LEU A 400 13.77 27.95 -56.95
C LEU A 400 14.05 28.30 -58.42
N PRO A 401 14.82 27.47 -59.16
CA PRO A 401 15.08 27.68 -60.58
C PRO A 401 13.78 27.65 -61.41
N THR A 402 13.67 28.56 -62.37
CA THR A 402 12.50 28.72 -63.26
C THR A 402 12.66 28.04 -64.62
N GLU A 403 13.71 27.25 -64.80
CA GLU A 403 13.97 26.53 -66.05
C GLU A 403 12.95 25.40 -66.27
N LYS A 404 12.83 24.89 -67.52
CA LYS A 404 11.83 23.89 -67.92
C LYS A 404 11.86 22.58 -67.09
N SER A 405 12.90 22.36 -66.28
CA SER A 405 13.10 21.26 -65.34
C SER A 405 12.72 21.62 -63.89
N GLY A 406 11.93 22.67 -63.63
CA GLY A 406 11.52 23.04 -62.26
C GLY A 406 10.86 21.90 -61.45
N LEU A 407 10.21 20.95 -62.13
CA LEU A 407 9.64 19.75 -61.50
C LEU A 407 10.70 18.72 -61.04
N ASP A 408 11.93 18.80 -61.56
CA ASP A 408 13.06 17.93 -61.20
C ASP A 408 13.82 18.46 -59.96
N HIS A 409 13.54 19.71 -59.55
CA HIS A 409 14.18 20.35 -58.41
C HIS A 409 13.53 19.92 -57.10
N SER A 410 14.06 18.87 -56.48
CA SER A 410 13.57 18.41 -55.18
C SER A 410 14.11 19.24 -54.00
N VAL A 411 13.22 19.56 -53.07
CA VAL A 411 13.54 20.16 -51.78
C VAL A 411 13.42 19.07 -50.72
N LEU A 412 14.52 18.80 -50.03
CA LEU A 412 14.53 17.92 -48.87
C LEU A 412 13.97 18.68 -47.68
N ILE A 413 12.84 18.23 -47.17
CA ILE A 413 12.32 18.69 -45.89
C ILE A 413 12.76 17.71 -44.80
N THR A 414 13.11 18.25 -43.63
CA THR A 414 13.57 17.46 -42.50
C THR A 414 12.91 17.97 -41.22
N LEU A 415 12.26 17.07 -40.49
CA LEU A 415 11.73 17.28 -39.16
C LEU A 415 12.64 16.62 -38.14
N ARG A 416 13.07 17.37 -37.13
CA ARG A 416 13.98 16.90 -36.09
C ARG A 416 13.41 17.17 -34.70
N PHE A 417 13.54 16.19 -33.81
CA PHE A 417 13.08 16.30 -32.43
C PHE A 417 14.29 16.55 -31.51
N ALA A 418 14.49 17.83 -31.13
CA ALA A 418 15.60 18.21 -30.27
C ALA A 418 15.32 17.90 -28.78
N SER A 419 16.36 18.03 -27.95
CA SER A 419 16.21 17.95 -26.50
C SER A 419 15.21 19.02 -26.02
N MET A 420 14.21 18.59 -25.23
CA MET A 420 13.09 19.40 -24.69
C MET A 420 12.07 19.89 -25.73
N GLU A 421 11.17 19.01 -26.20
CA GLU A 421 9.92 19.30 -26.97
C GLU A 421 10.04 20.27 -28.17
N ASN A 422 11.25 20.69 -28.53
CA ASN A 422 11.56 21.57 -29.63
C ASN A 422 11.56 20.74 -30.91
N THR A 423 10.46 20.86 -31.65
CA THR A 423 10.36 20.30 -32.99
C THR A 423 10.93 21.31 -33.97
N VAL A 424 12.05 20.97 -34.62
CA VAL A 424 12.72 21.83 -35.59
C VAL A 424 12.43 21.29 -36.99
N ALA A 425 11.86 22.14 -37.85
CA ALA A 425 11.68 21.82 -39.26
C ALA A 425 12.68 22.63 -40.09
N THR A 426 13.37 21.96 -41.02
CA THR A 426 14.31 22.58 -41.97
C THR A 426 13.98 22.13 -43.39
N ALA A 427 14.42 22.92 -44.36
CA ALA A 427 14.37 22.54 -45.77
C ALA A 427 15.69 22.89 -46.45
N LYS A 428 16.16 22.00 -47.31
CA LYS A 428 17.38 22.19 -48.11
C LYS A 428 17.07 21.84 -49.56
N SER A 429 17.44 22.71 -50.49
CA SER A 429 17.40 22.38 -51.92
C SER A 429 18.41 21.26 -52.19
N LYS A 430 18.00 20.20 -52.89
CA LYS A 430 18.95 19.21 -53.42
C LYS A 430 19.49 19.76 -54.73
N HIS A 431 20.69 20.34 -54.69
CA HIS A 431 21.40 20.65 -55.93
C HIS A 431 21.72 19.34 -56.66
N SER A 432 21.33 19.26 -57.93
CA SER A 432 21.71 18.19 -58.84
C SER A 432 23.20 18.26 -59.17
#